data_AF-A0A519C9S6-F1
#
_entry.id   AF-A0A519C9S6-F1
#
_cell.length_a   1.000
_cell.length_b   1.000
_cell.length_c   1.000
_cell.angle_alpha   90.00
_cell.angle_beta   90.00
_cell.angle_gamma   90.00
#
_symmetry.space_group_name_H-M   'P 1'
#
loop_
_entity.id
_entity.type
_entity.pdbx_description
1 polymer ?
#
loop_
_entity_poly.entity_id
_entity_poly.type
_entity_poly.pdbx_seq_one_letter_code
_entity_poly.pdbx_strand_id
1 'polypeptide(L)'
;SIKNELESVSITTTKHPRSLKGAKFFETSELNLDSITSSTIIFEGTARDAVSLFPANINVAALVSLSGIGSDKTRVKIIADPNTDKNTHHIEAIAKSGKMTFTIENIPDPQNPRTSRLAILSAIETLRQYCSDDIQIGT
;
A
#
# COMPACT_ATOMS: atom_id res chain seq x y z
N SER A 1 1.36 -21.63 9.79
CA SER A 1 1.61 -20.20 9.52
C SER A 1 0.25 -19.50 9.46
N ILE A 2 0.12 -18.28 10.00
CA ILE A 2 -1.13 -17.49 9.90
C ILE A 2 -1.60 -17.32 8.45
N LYS A 3 -0.67 -17.33 7.49
CA LYS A 3 -0.96 -17.30 6.04
C LYS A 3 -1.94 -18.39 5.59
N ASN A 4 -1.92 -19.56 6.23
CA ASN A 4 -2.79 -20.70 5.87
C ASN A 4 -4.20 -20.61 6.47
N GLU A 5 -4.40 -19.72 7.45
CA GLU A 5 -5.68 -19.50 8.12
C GLU A 5 -6.42 -18.29 7.54
N LEU A 6 -5.74 -17.47 6.73
CA LEU A 6 -6.30 -16.27 6.08
C LEU A 6 -7.36 -16.66 5.04
N GLU A 7 -8.55 -16.09 5.21
CA GLU A 7 -9.69 -16.25 4.30
C GLU A 7 -9.82 -15.07 3.35
N SER A 8 -9.48 -13.86 3.82
CA SER A 8 -9.44 -12.66 2.98
C SER A 8 -8.38 -11.67 3.44
N VAL A 9 -7.83 -10.93 2.47
CA VAL A 9 -6.92 -9.82 2.71
C VAL A 9 -7.31 -8.69 1.75
N SER A 10 -7.52 -7.50 2.29
CA SER A 10 -7.76 -6.29 1.52
C SER A 10 -6.78 -5.19 1.93
N ILE A 11 -6.49 -4.31 0.98
CA ILE A 11 -5.75 -3.07 1.23
C ILE A 11 -6.44 -1.92 0.50
N THR A 12 -6.76 -0.87 1.24
CA THR A 12 -7.14 0.43 0.69
C THR A 12 -5.96 1.38 0.84
N THR A 13 -5.54 1.99 -0.27
CA THR A 13 -4.47 2.99 -0.28
C THR A 13 -5.06 4.34 -0.69
N THR A 14 -4.93 5.34 0.17
CA THR A 14 -5.33 6.72 -0.09
C THR A 14 -4.11 7.58 -0.29
N LYS A 15 -4.07 8.33 -1.40
CA LYS A 15 -2.97 9.22 -1.75
C LYS A 15 -3.49 10.51 -2.35
N HIS A 16 -2.70 11.58 -2.23
CA HIS A 16 -2.94 12.80 -3.00
C HIS A 16 -2.85 12.50 -4.51
N PRO A 17 -3.76 13.03 -5.36
CA PRO A 17 -3.75 12.84 -6.82
C PRO A 17 -2.36 13.01 -7.45
N ARG A 18 -1.66 14.11 -7.16
CA ARG A 18 -0.26 14.36 -7.59
C ARG A 18 0.71 13.17 -7.46
N SER A 19 0.55 12.32 -6.43
CA SER A 19 1.42 11.17 -6.20
C SER A 19 1.16 10.03 -7.19
N LEU A 20 0.01 10.01 -7.85
CA LEU A 20 -0.45 9.00 -8.82
C LEU A 20 -0.17 9.41 -10.28
N LYS A 21 0.43 10.58 -10.50
CA LYS A 21 0.76 11.09 -11.83
C LYS A 21 1.72 10.15 -12.55
N GLY A 22 1.41 9.83 -13.82
CA GLY A 22 2.20 8.93 -14.65
C GLY A 22 1.92 7.43 -14.43
N ALA A 23 0.90 7.08 -13.64
CA ALA A 23 0.44 5.69 -13.58
C ALA A 23 -0.21 5.27 -14.92
N LYS A 24 0.09 4.05 -15.38
CA LYS A 24 -0.42 3.49 -16.65
C LYS A 24 -1.93 3.46 -16.71
N PHE A 25 -2.60 3.35 -15.55
CA PHE A 25 -4.06 3.45 -15.45
C PHE A 25 -4.64 4.66 -16.21
N PHE A 26 -3.99 5.81 -16.15
CA PHE A 26 -4.48 7.03 -16.77
C PHE A 26 -4.20 7.13 -18.28
N GLU A 27 -3.43 6.21 -18.87
CA GLU A 27 -3.20 6.17 -20.32
C GLU A 27 -4.44 5.66 -21.07
N THR A 28 -5.26 4.83 -20.42
CA THR A 28 -6.45 4.21 -20.99
C THR A 28 -7.74 4.55 -20.26
N SER A 29 -7.65 5.29 -19.15
CA SER A 29 -8.83 5.70 -18.36
C SER A 29 -9.37 7.04 -18.84
N GLU A 30 -10.69 7.20 -18.80
CA GLU A 30 -11.35 8.50 -19.01
C GLU A 30 -11.20 9.44 -17.80
N LEU A 31 -10.73 8.92 -16.66
CA LEU A 31 -10.53 9.72 -15.46
C LEU A 31 -9.33 10.64 -15.62
N ASN A 32 -9.58 11.96 -15.55
CA ASN A 32 -8.52 12.95 -15.45
C ASN A 32 -8.16 13.17 -13.98
N LEU A 33 -6.91 12.86 -13.62
CA LEU A 33 -6.36 13.02 -12.28
C LEU A 33 -6.47 14.47 -11.75
N ASP A 34 -6.33 15.47 -12.62
CA ASP A 34 -6.39 16.89 -12.26
C ASP A 34 -7.84 17.38 -12.02
N SER A 35 -8.85 16.61 -12.45
CA SER A 35 -10.27 16.92 -12.20
C SER A 35 -10.81 16.36 -10.88
N ILE A 36 -10.01 15.60 -10.14
CA ILE A 36 -10.42 15.00 -8.87
C ILE A 36 -10.46 16.07 -7.78
N THR A 37 -11.65 16.54 -7.44
CA THR A 37 -11.89 17.58 -6.42
C THR A 37 -12.38 17.03 -5.07
N SER A 38 -12.67 15.74 -4.98
CA SER A 38 -13.05 15.05 -3.75
C SER A 38 -12.50 13.62 -3.72
N SER A 39 -12.52 13.00 -2.54
CA SER A 39 -12.04 11.64 -2.32
C SER A 39 -12.72 10.66 -3.29
N THR A 40 -11.95 10.08 -4.20
CA THR A 40 -12.47 9.29 -5.32
C THR A 40 -11.74 7.95 -5.42
N ILE A 41 -12.51 6.85 -5.47
CA ILE A 41 -11.95 5.53 -5.80
C ILE A 41 -11.60 5.54 -7.28
N ILE A 42 -10.31 5.44 -7.60
CA ILE A 42 -9.84 5.39 -8.99
C ILE A 42 -9.60 3.97 -9.47
N PHE A 43 -9.45 3.02 -8.56
CA PHE A 43 -9.24 1.62 -8.90
C PHE A 43 -9.75 0.70 -7.79
N GLU A 44 -10.38 -0.40 -8.19
CA GLU A 44 -10.75 -1.51 -7.31
C GLU A 44 -10.58 -2.83 -8.07
N GLY A 45 -9.80 -3.77 -7.51
CA GLY A 45 -9.46 -5.01 -8.20
C GLY A 45 -8.52 -5.91 -7.41
N THR A 46 -7.80 -6.80 -8.10
CA THR A 46 -6.79 -7.65 -7.48
C THR A 46 -5.45 -6.92 -7.33
N ALA A 47 -4.57 -7.43 -6.46
CA ALA A 47 -3.21 -6.91 -6.37
C ALA A 47 -2.42 -7.13 -7.67
N ARG A 48 -2.69 -8.21 -8.41
CA ARG A 48 -2.08 -8.44 -9.74
C ARG A 48 -2.40 -7.30 -10.71
N ASP A 49 -3.67 -6.93 -10.81
CA ASP A 49 -4.12 -5.88 -11.73
C ASP A 49 -3.62 -4.50 -11.28
N ALA A 50 -3.69 -4.23 -9.96
CA ALA A 50 -3.16 -3.01 -9.38
C ALA A 50 -1.67 -2.82 -9.68
N VAL A 51 -0.86 -3.87 -9.55
CA VAL A 51 0.58 -3.82 -9.85
C VAL A 51 0.85 -3.50 -11.31
N SER A 52 0.04 -4.06 -12.21
CA SER A 52 0.19 -3.83 -13.65
C SER A 52 -0.14 -2.38 -14.04
N LEU A 53 -1.15 -1.78 -13.39
CA LEU A 53 -1.66 -0.44 -13.70
C LEU A 53 -0.93 0.69 -12.95
N PHE A 54 -0.39 0.40 -11.76
CA PHE A 54 0.21 1.39 -10.85
C PHE A 54 1.63 0.98 -10.37
N PRO A 55 2.54 0.50 -11.23
CA PRO A 55 3.76 -0.22 -10.82
C PRO A 55 4.67 0.54 -9.84
N ALA A 56 4.71 1.88 -9.89
CA ALA A 56 5.53 2.70 -8.99
C ALA A 56 4.83 3.08 -7.66
N ASN A 57 3.55 2.74 -7.48
CA ASN A 57 2.67 3.39 -6.50
C ASN A 57 2.05 2.45 -5.47
N ILE A 58 2.12 1.14 -5.66
CA ILE A 58 1.41 0.11 -4.87
C ILE A 58 2.35 -0.97 -4.32
N ASN A 59 3.60 -0.62 -4.01
CA ASN A 59 4.58 -1.54 -3.40
C ASN A 59 4.04 -2.21 -2.12
N VAL A 60 3.27 -1.48 -1.32
CA VAL A 60 2.64 -2.04 -0.10
C VAL A 60 1.61 -3.11 -0.46
N ALA A 61 0.78 -2.90 -1.48
CA ALA A 61 -0.20 -3.90 -1.91
C ALA A 61 0.49 -5.16 -2.48
N ALA A 62 1.57 -4.97 -3.24
CA ALA A 62 2.40 -6.07 -3.71
C ALA A 62 2.98 -6.88 -2.53
N LEU A 63 3.59 -6.20 -1.54
CA LEU A 63 4.14 -6.84 -0.35
C LEU A 63 3.07 -7.56 0.48
N VAL A 64 1.90 -6.94 0.70
CA VAL A 64 0.77 -7.57 1.39
C VAL A 64 0.33 -8.83 0.67
N SER A 65 0.32 -8.84 -0.67
CA SER A 65 -0.05 -10.03 -1.42
C SER A 65 0.97 -11.17 -1.32
N LEU A 66 2.27 -10.87 -1.29
CA LEU A 66 3.36 -11.84 -1.08
C LEU A 66 3.37 -12.37 0.36
N SER A 67 3.04 -11.52 1.31
CA SER A 67 2.97 -11.85 2.74
C SER A 67 1.65 -12.50 3.14
N GLY A 68 0.60 -12.35 2.35
CA GLY A 68 -0.74 -12.84 2.63
C GLY A 68 -1.13 -14.05 1.79
N ILE A 69 -2.25 -13.92 1.07
CA ILE A 69 -2.95 -15.02 0.36
C ILE A 69 -2.69 -15.05 -1.16
N GLY A 70 -1.68 -14.31 -1.64
CA GLY A 70 -1.32 -14.22 -3.06
C GLY A 70 -2.02 -13.09 -3.82
N SER A 71 -1.41 -12.67 -4.93
CA SER A 71 -1.80 -11.48 -5.71
C SER A 71 -3.19 -11.53 -6.33
N ASP A 72 -3.68 -12.73 -6.65
CA ASP A 72 -5.01 -12.94 -7.24
C ASP A 72 -6.14 -12.83 -6.20
N LYS A 73 -5.83 -13.11 -4.93
CA LYS A 73 -6.81 -13.14 -3.85
C LYS A 73 -6.78 -11.90 -2.96
N THR A 74 -5.68 -11.15 -2.96
CA THR A 74 -5.60 -9.87 -2.25
C THR A 74 -6.37 -8.79 -3.01
N ARG A 75 -7.36 -8.18 -2.35
CA ARG A 75 -8.17 -7.09 -2.91
C ARG A 75 -7.50 -5.75 -2.67
N VAL A 76 -7.48 -4.91 -3.69
CA VAL A 76 -6.86 -3.58 -3.64
C VAL A 76 -7.88 -2.53 -4.02
N LYS A 77 -7.95 -1.46 -3.24
CA LYS A 77 -8.66 -0.22 -3.53
C LYS A 77 -7.68 0.93 -3.51
N ILE A 78 -7.70 1.77 -4.54
CA ILE A 78 -6.86 2.98 -4.61
C ILE A 78 -7.79 4.19 -4.63
N ILE A 79 -7.56 5.08 -3.68
CA ILE A 79 -8.31 6.32 -3.52
C ILE A 79 -7.38 7.49 -3.79
N ALA A 80 -7.80 8.37 -4.69
CA ALA A 80 -7.20 9.67 -4.89
C ALA A 80 -7.98 10.70 -4.07
N ASP A 81 -7.31 11.38 -3.14
CA ASP A 81 -7.93 12.38 -2.26
C ASP A 81 -7.15 13.70 -2.31
N PRO A 82 -7.69 14.79 -2.87
CA PRO A 82 -6.99 16.07 -2.95
C PRO A 82 -6.81 16.75 -1.58
N ASN A 83 -7.52 16.31 -0.53
CA ASN A 83 -7.46 16.92 0.79
C ASN A 83 -6.46 16.24 1.73
N THR A 84 -5.81 15.16 1.31
CA THR A 84 -4.81 14.46 2.13
C THR A 84 -3.39 14.95 1.87
N ASP A 85 -2.64 15.12 2.95
CA ASP A 85 -1.19 15.39 2.94
C ASP A 85 -0.35 14.13 3.25
N LYS A 86 -1.02 12.99 3.51
CA LYS A 86 -0.39 11.71 3.88
C LYS A 86 -0.60 10.63 2.83
N ASN A 87 0.22 9.57 2.92
CA ASN A 87 -0.04 8.31 2.23
C ASN A 87 -0.61 7.31 3.26
N THR A 88 -1.89 6.98 3.14
CA THR A 88 -2.58 6.11 4.10
C THR A 88 -2.79 4.72 3.52
N HIS A 89 -2.47 3.69 4.29
CA HIS A 89 -2.78 2.30 3.98
C HIS A 89 -3.67 1.73 5.07
N HIS A 90 -4.85 1.26 4.69
CA HIS A 90 -5.75 0.50 5.55
C HIS A 90 -5.76 -0.95 5.08
N ILE A 91 -5.28 -1.86 5.93
CA ILE A 91 -5.16 -3.28 5.62
C ILE A 91 -6.11 -4.04 6.53
N GLU A 92 -6.96 -4.87 5.96
CA GLU A 92 -7.79 -5.82 6.71
C GLU A 92 -7.42 -7.24 6.33
N ALA A 93 -7.25 -8.09 7.34
CA ALA A 93 -6.96 -9.50 7.18
C ALA A 93 -7.92 -10.30 8.06
N ILE A 94 -8.71 -11.17 7.44
CA ILE A 94 -9.64 -12.05 8.13
C ILE A 94 -9.08 -13.47 8.05
N ALA A 95 -8.97 -14.12 9.20
CA ALA A 95 -8.58 -15.52 9.34
C ALA A 95 -9.60 -16.24 10.22
N LYS A 96 -9.59 -17.57 10.17
CA LYS A 96 -10.39 -18.40 11.09
C LYS A 96 -10.12 -18.11 12.56
N SER A 97 -8.88 -17.71 12.86
CA SER A 97 -8.43 -17.38 14.22
C SER A 97 -8.77 -15.95 14.65
N GLY A 98 -9.29 -15.09 13.76
CA GLY A 98 -9.66 -13.72 14.09
C GLY A 98 -9.49 -12.71 12.96
N LYS A 99 -9.71 -11.43 13.28
CA LYS A 99 -9.58 -10.30 12.36
C LYS A 99 -8.45 -9.37 12.80
N MET A 100 -7.63 -8.95 11.85
CA MET A 100 -6.60 -7.92 12.04
C MET A 100 -6.90 -6.73 11.14
N THR A 101 -6.73 -5.53 11.69
CA THR A 101 -6.87 -4.28 10.95
C THR A 101 -5.68 -3.38 11.27
N PHE A 102 -5.02 -2.87 10.24
CA PHE A 102 -3.89 -1.98 10.35
C PHE A 102 -4.20 -0.69 9.60
N THR A 103 -3.99 0.45 10.23
CA THR A 103 -4.00 1.77 9.58
C THR A 103 -2.61 2.37 9.72
N ILE A 104 -1.96 2.64 8.60
CA ILE A 104 -0.65 3.25 8.54
C ILE A 104 -0.77 4.58 7.79
N GLU A 105 -0.54 5.68 8.49
CA GLU A 105 -0.51 7.02 7.93
C GLU A 105 0.94 7.48 7.79
N ASN A 106 1.46 7.50 6.57
CA ASN A 106 2.84 7.87 6.31
C ASN A 106 2.97 9.34 5.94
N ILE A 107 3.94 10.00 6.56
CA ILE A 107 4.43 11.30 6.12
C ILE A 107 5.36 11.09 4.92
N PRO A 108 5.14 11.78 3.78
CA PRO A 108 6.06 11.77 2.66
C PRO A 108 7.46 12.23 3.06
N ASP A 109 8.50 11.66 2.46
CA ASP A 109 9.86 12.13 2.71
C ASP A 109 10.06 13.55 2.11
N PRO A 110 10.68 14.49 2.84
CA PRO A 110 10.91 15.85 2.33
C PRO A 110 11.79 15.92 1.07
N GLN A 111 12.72 14.98 0.89
CA GLN A 111 13.63 14.94 -0.26
C GLN A 111 13.04 14.13 -1.42
N ASN A 112 12.22 13.12 -1.13
CA ASN A 112 11.48 12.35 -2.13
C ASN A 112 10.01 12.12 -1.72
N PRO A 113 9.08 13.04 -2.08
CA PRO A 113 7.67 12.94 -1.71
C PRO A 113 6.94 11.70 -2.25
N ARG A 114 7.54 10.95 -3.18
CA ARG A 114 6.99 9.68 -3.70
C ARG A 114 7.19 8.50 -2.73
N THR A 115 8.07 8.65 -1.73
CA THR A 115 8.42 7.60 -0.76
C THR A 115 8.06 8.05 0.66
N SER A 116 7.69 7.09 1.52
CA SER A 116 7.49 7.36 2.94
C SER A 116 8.81 7.33 3.70
N ARG A 117 8.96 8.23 4.69
CA ARG A 117 10.11 8.19 5.61
C ARG A 117 10.21 6.86 6.36
N LEU A 118 9.06 6.24 6.67
CA LEU A 118 9.01 4.94 7.34
C LEU A 118 9.68 3.82 6.52
N ALA A 119 9.57 3.84 5.19
CA ALA A 119 10.25 2.84 4.35
C ALA A 119 11.78 2.94 4.45
N ILE A 120 12.32 4.16 4.51
CA ILE A 120 13.75 4.40 4.70
C ILE A 120 14.20 3.88 6.07
N LEU A 121 13.44 4.21 7.12
CA LEU A 121 13.73 3.74 8.48
C LEU A 121 13.66 2.21 8.59
N SER A 122 12.69 1.58 7.92
CA SER A 122 12.58 0.11 7.87
C SER A 122 13.81 -0.53 7.25
N ALA A 123 14.35 0.01 6.16
CA ALA A 123 15.56 -0.52 5.53
C ALA A 123 16.80 -0.38 6.43
N ILE A 124 16.93 0.78 7.11
CA ILE A 124 18.01 1.00 8.09
C ILE A 124 17.90 -0.02 9.23
N GLU A 125 16.70 -0.24 9.75
CA GLU A 125 16.47 -1.17 10.85
C GLU A 125 16.77 -2.61 10.45
N THR A 126 16.36 -3.03 9.25
CA THR A 126 16.75 -4.34 8.70
C THR A 126 18.26 -4.51 8.65
N LEU A 127 19.03 -3.49 8.26
CA LEU A 127 20.49 -3.57 8.26
C LEU A 127 21.06 -3.66 9.69
N ARG A 128 20.52 -2.92 10.65
CA ARG A 128 20.95 -3.01 12.06
C ARG A 128 20.74 -4.39 12.63
N GLN A 129 19.60 -5.02 12.35
CA GLN A 129 19.29 -6.39 12.79
C GLN A 129 20.33 -7.42 12.33
N TYR A 130 21.00 -7.20 11.19
CA TYR A 130 22.08 -8.09 10.72
C TYR A 130 23.47 -7.70 11.22
N CYS A 131 23.62 -6.55 11.87
CA CYS A 131 24.91 -6.00 12.29
C CYS A 131 25.07 -5.87 13.81
N SER A 132 24.01 -6.06 14.61
CA SER A 132 24.07 -6.04 16.08
C SER A 132 23.36 -7.23 16.71
N ASP A 133 23.80 -7.60 17.91
CA ASP A 133 23.20 -8.63 18.76
C ASP A 133 22.15 -8.04 19.73
N ASP A 134 21.55 -6.90 19.38
CA ASP A 134 20.54 -6.24 20.20
C ASP A 134 19.21 -7.00 20.20
N ILE A 135 18.29 -6.63 21.10
CA ILE A 135 16.96 -7.23 21.18
C ILE A 135 16.19 -6.98 19.88
N GLN A 136 15.78 -8.06 19.20
CA GLN A 136 14.93 -8.02 18.01
C GLN A 136 13.43 -8.12 18.40
N ILE A 137 12.60 -7.25 17.83
CA ILE A 137 11.15 -7.33 17.92
C ILE A 137 10.59 -7.66 16.54
N GLY A 138 9.75 -8.69 16.46
CA GLY A 138 9.24 -9.22 15.19
C GLY A 138 10.09 -10.36 14.64
N THR A 139 9.86 -10.72 13.37
CA THR A 139 10.49 -11.88 12.71
C THR A 139 11.10 -11.49 11.38
#